data_AF-M7SYD6-F1
#
_entry.id   AF-M7SYD6-F1
#
_cell.length_a   1.000
_cell.length_b   1.000
_cell.length_c   1.000
_cell.angle_alpha   90.00
_cell.angle_beta   90.00
_cell.angle_gamma   90.00
#
_symmetry.space_group_name_H-M   'P 1'
#
loop_
_entity.id
_entity.type
_entity.pdbx_description
1 polymer ?
#
loop_
_entity_poly.entity_id
_entity_poly.type
_entity_poly.pdbx_seq_one_letter_code
_entity_poly.pdbx_strand_id
1 'polypeptide(L)'
;MLSITTKIVAKNGSILGKIPKKSKTKMSRSSDRTYSQSQSFAGYSGVSPRASTSRVTIQSSSARQGTGNGDAGGSADFRIVVPEGEAFFPTPKVTFLIDEPKDLICQICQSVILDMASSECSSSSSCSDCSACASEKGENRGRDKEKNEKAQPAILPCGHVGCYNCLTEWLTVHRACPFCRKVMRHKDCRHTVEPRVITHDTVHALPRTTAEGGTIGHKCRECRVEDSQAKALNTWEELAEDLRRARRQAKERGTEEAAKALKDAEKAFETAPSRAMLDKVIRVDASW
;
A
#
# COMPACT_ATOMS: atom_id res chain seq x y z
N MET A 1 -48.04 24.38 39.87
CA MET A 1 -46.99 23.97 38.92
C MET A 1 -46.86 22.45 38.98
N LEU A 2 -47.43 21.73 38.00
CA LEU A 2 -47.42 20.27 37.96
C LEU A 2 -46.26 19.79 37.08
N SER A 3 -45.28 19.12 37.71
CA SER A 3 -44.15 18.50 37.02
C SER A 3 -44.50 17.05 36.69
N ILE A 4 -44.71 16.75 35.41
CA ILE A 4 -44.96 15.39 34.93
C ILE A 4 -43.61 14.71 34.71
N THR A 5 -43.21 13.82 35.62
CA THR A 5 -42.07 12.92 35.43
C THR A 5 -42.53 11.58 34.89
N THR A 6 -42.26 11.34 33.61
CA THR A 6 -42.48 10.06 32.94
C THR A 6 -41.38 9.07 33.35
N LYS A 7 -41.75 7.99 34.05
CA LYS A 7 -40.86 6.85 34.32
C LYS A 7 -41.00 5.83 33.18
N ILE A 8 -39.92 5.61 32.44
CA ILE A 8 -39.81 4.52 31.46
C ILE A 8 -39.32 3.28 32.23
N VAL A 9 -40.16 2.25 32.30
CA VAL A 9 -39.81 0.95 32.90
C VAL A 9 -39.36 0.02 31.78
N ALA A 10 -38.08 -0.35 31.77
CA ALA A 10 -37.57 -1.40 30.90
C ALA A 10 -37.90 -2.78 31.51
N LYS A 11 -38.74 -3.56 30.82
CA LYS A 11 -38.82 -5.02 31.02
C LYS A 11 -37.54 -5.61 30.47
N ASN A 12 -36.58 -5.89 31.34
CA ASN A 12 -35.67 -7.03 31.32
C ASN A 12 -34.57 -6.77 32.35
N GLY A 13 -34.55 -7.59 33.40
CA GLY A 13 -33.60 -7.50 34.50
C GLY A 13 -32.17 -7.65 33.99
N SER A 14 -31.46 -6.53 33.91
CA SER A 14 -30.01 -6.49 33.86
C SER A 14 -29.54 -5.32 34.70
N ILE A 15 -28.81 -5.66 35.76
CA ILE A 15 -28.23 -4.73 36.72
C ILE A 15 -27.10 -3.99 35.99
N LEU A 16 -27.37 -2.76 35.55
CA LEU A 16 -26.34 -1.89 34.99
C LEU A 16 -25.46 -1.36 36.12
N GLY A 17 -24.18 -1.77 36.08
CA GLY A 17 -23.11 -1.23 36.90
C GLY A 17 -22.97 0.29 36.74
N LYS A 18 -22.61 0.94 37.85
CA LYS A 18 -22.39 2.38 37.94
C LYS A 18 -21.25 2.80 37.00
N ILE A 19 -21.58 3.66 36.03
CA ILE A 19 -20.58 4.33 35.17
C ILE A 19 -19.89 5.43 36.00
N PRO A 20 -18.56 5.39 36.21
CA PRO A 20 -17.86 6.46 36.90
C PRO A 20 -17.82 7.72 36.02
N LYS A 21 -18.17 8.85 36.62
CA LYS A 21 -18.10 10.19 36.02
C LYS A 21 -16.64 10.54 35.72
N LYS A 22 -16.25 10.56 34.44
CA LYS A 22 -14.93 11.06 34.03
C LYS A 22 -14.89 12.59 34.23
N SER A 23 -13.94 13.02 35.04
CA SER A 23 -13.58 14.43 35.27
C SER A 23 -13.09 15.09 33.99
N LYS A 24 -13.55 16.32 33.73
CA LYS A 24 -13.10 17.17 32.62
C LYS A 24 -11.63 17.55 32.80
N THR A 25 -10.74 16.93 32.02
CA THR A 25 -9.38 17.44 31.84
C THR A 25 -9.42 18.59 30.83
N LYS A 26 -9.06 19.79 31.28
CA LYS A 26 -8.86 20.98 30.43
C LYS A 26 -7.67 20.72 29.49
N MET A 27 -7.91 20.62 28.19
CA MET A 27 -6.83 20.74 27.21
C MET A 27 -6.49 22.22 27.05
N SER A 28 -5.32 22.61 27.55
CA SER A 28 -4.70 23.90 27.26
C SER A 28 -4.21 23.91 25.82
N ARG A 29 -4.69 24.89 25.05
CA ARG A 29 -4.13 25.30 23.76
C ARG A 29 -2.65 25.64 23.93
N SER A 30 -1.77 24.86 23.31
CA SER A 30 -0.36 25.23 23.15
C SER A 30 -0.20 26.01 21.85
N SER A 31 0.29 27.22 22.00
CA SER A 31 0.56 28.21 20.97
C SER A 31 1.68 27.77 20.02
N ASP A 32 1.58 28.31 18.81
CA ASP A 32 2.51 28.21 17.70
C ASP A 32 3.98 28.38 18.07
N ARG A 33 4.83 27.52 17.50
CA ARG A 33 6.25 27.80 17.32
C ARG A 33 6.69 27.31 15.95
N THR A 34 6.47 28.17 14.96
CA THR A 34 7.08 28.10 13.63
C THR A 34 8.59 28.37 13.76
N TYR A 35 9.41 27.32 13.64
CA TYR A 35 10.84 27.47 13.46
C TYR A 35 11.17 27.31 11.97
N SER A 36 11.10 28.42 11.25
CA SER A 36 11.59 28.50 9.87
C SER A 36 13.11 28.63 9.90
N GLN A 37 13.81 27.51 9.72
CA GLN A 37 15.24 27.52 9.43
C GLN A 37 15.43 27.37 7.92
N SER A 38 15.52 28.50 7.23
CA SER A 38 15.95 28.57 5.83
C SER A 38 17.46 28.33 5.78
N GLN A 39 17.88 27.13 5.38
CA GLN A 39 19.23 26.89 4.87
C GLN A 39 19.17 26.91 3.35
N SER A 40 19.72 27.97 2.78
CA SER A 40 20.01 28.14 1.36
C SER A 40 21.13 27.17 0.96
N PHE A 41 20.79 26.11 0.23
CA PHE A 41 21.77 25.30 -0.47
C PHE A 41 21.99 25.88 -1.88
N ALA A 42 23.22 26.32 -2.11
CA ALA A 42 23.72 26.76 -3.40
C ALA A 42 23.64 25.63 -4.44
N GLY A 43 23.36 26.03 -5.68
CA GLY A 43 23.04 25.14 -6.79
C GLY A 43 24.18 24.21 -7.21
N TYR A 44 23.83 22.94 -7.35
CA TYR A 44 24.53 22.01 -8.21
C TYR A 44 23.70 21.81 -9.47
N SER A 45 24.10 22.48 -10.55
CA SER A 45 23.70 22.17 -11.93
C SER A 45 24.37 20.84 -12.33
N GLY A 46 23.70 19.74 -12.01
CA GLY A 46 24.08 18.38 -12.39
C GLY A 46 23.41 17.97 -13.69
N VAL A 47 24.23 17.63 -14.67
CA VAL A 47 23.89 17.21 -16.04
C VAL A 47 22.93 16.02 -16.02
N SER A 48 21.85 16.11 -16.80
CA SER A 48 20.87 15.05 -17.01
C SER A 48 21.55 13.80 -17.57
N PRO A 49 21.41 12.61 -16.97
CA PRO A 49 21.84 11.38 -17.63
C PRO A 49 20.94 11.15 -18.84
N ARG A 50 21.54 11.14 -20.04
CA ARG A 50 20.86 10.64 -21.24
C ARG A 50 20.39 9.21 -20.93
N ALA A 51 19.09 8.97 -21.06
CA ALA A 51 18.55 7.64 -21.13
C ALA A 51 19.17 6.94 -22.35
N SER A 52 20.18 6.10 -22.12
CA SER A 52 20.66 5.15 -23.12
C SER A 52 19.57 4.11 -23.29
N THR A 53 18.70 4.32 -24.26
CA THR A 53 17.84 3.26 -24.80
C THR A 53 18.75 2.28 -25.51
N SER A 54 19.10 1.20 -24.82
CA SER A 54 19.71 0.03 -25.44
C SER A 54 18.70 -0.56 -26.42
N ARG A 55 18.72 -0.10 -27.68
CA ARG A 55 17.93 -0.66 -28.77
C ARG A 55 18.58 -1.99 -29.13
N VAL A 56 18.03 -3.08 -28.60
CA VAL A 56 18.38 -4.43 -29.04
C VAL A 56 17.80 -4.59 -30.45
N THR A 57 18.63 -4.34 -31.47
CA THR A 57 18.29 -4.62 -32.85
C THR A 57 18.46 -6.12 -33.07
N ILE A 58 17.37 -6.88 -33.00
CA ILE A 58 17.37 -8.28 -33.44
C ILE A 58 17.48 -8.23 -34.97
N GLN A 59 18.66 -8.55 -35.51
CA GLN A 59 18.83 -8.71 -36.95
C GLN A 59 18.06 -9.95 -37.40
N SER A 60 16.88 -9.73 -37.96
CA SER A 60 16.12 -10.73 -38.72
C SER A 60 16.84 -10.95 -40.05
N SER A 61 17.62 -12.02 -40.12
CA SER A 61 18.24 -12.48 -41.37
C SER A 61 17.16 -12.83 -42.39
N SER A 62 17.05 -12.00 -43.44
CA SER A 62 16.17 -12.23 -44.58
C SER A 62 16.54 -13.55 -45.27
N ALA A 63 15.61 -14.50 -45.22
CA ALA A 63 15.72 -15.77 -45.92
C ALA A 63 15.70 -15.54 -47.44
N ARG A 64 16.72 -16.06 -48.12
CA ARG A 64 16.81 -16.14 -49.58
C ARG A 64 15.64 -16.96 -50.12
N GLN A 65 14.98 -16.45 -51.16
CA GLN A 65 14.04 -17.20 -51.98
C GLN A 65 14.83 -18.28 -52.76
N GLY A 66 14.80 -19.52 -52.24
CA GLY A 66 15.24 -20.71 -52.96
C GLY A 66 14.03 -21.47 -53.45
N THR A 67 13.81 -21.46 -54.77
CA THR A 67 12.83 -22.32 -55.44
C THR A 67 13.38 -23.75 -55.49
N GLY A 68 12.89 -24.62 -54.61
CA GLY A 68 13.18 -26.04 -54.62
C GLY A 68 11.91 -26.82 -54.35
N ASN A 69 11.41 -27.52 -55.37
CA ASN A 69 10.38 -28.53 -55.26
C ASN A 69 10.94 -29.74 -54.49
N GLY A 70 10.23 -30.21 -53.46
CA GLY A 70 10.57 -31.44 -52.77
C GLY A 70 9.76 -31.67 -51.50
N ASP A 71 8.80 -32.59 -51.61
CA ASP A 71 8.35 -33.55 -50.61
C ASP A 71 7.78 -33.11 -49.25
N ALA A 72 6.45 -33.20 -49.20
CA ALA A 72 5.64 -33.91 -48.20
C ALA A 72 6.36 -34.40 -46.93
N GLY A 73 6.23 -33.61 -45.88
CA GLY A 73 6.59 -33.98 -44.50
C GLY A 73 6.33 -32.84 -43.53
N GLY A 74 5.16 -32.21 -43.63
CA GLY A 74 4.82 -30.97 -42.93
C GLY A 74 4.67 -31.16 -41.42
N SER A 75 5.79 -31.15 -40.71
CA SER A 75 5.82 -30.76 -39.29
C SER A 75 5.29 -29.34 -39.23
N ALA A 76 4.11 -29.14 -38.63
CA ALA A 76 3.50 -27.83 -38.48
C ALA A 76 4.40 -26.99 -37.55
N ASP A 77 5.29 -26.21 -38.16
CA ASP A 77 6.16 -25.26 -37.50
C ASP A 77 5.27 -24.17 -36.87
N PHE A 78 4.95 -24.36 -35.59
CA PHE A 78 4.09 -23.45 -34.84
C PHE A 78 4.91 -22.21 -34.49
N ARG A 79 5.05 -21.31 -35.46
CA ARG A 79 5.63 -19.99 -35.26
C ARG A 79 4.66 -19.13 -34.46
N ILE A 80 4.97 -18.94 -33.18
CA ILE A 80 4.33 -17.92 -32.36
C ILE A 80 4.78 -16.56 -32.91
N VAL A 81 3.92 -15.92 -33.70
CA VAL A 81 4.12 -14.54 -34.14
C VAL A 81 3.68 -13.64 -33.00
N VAL A 82 4.64 -13.16 -32.20
CA VAL A 82 4.37 -12.11 -31.21
C VAL A 82 4.40 -10.76 -31.93
N PRO A 83 3.31 -9.97 -31.91
CA PRO A 83 3.29 -8.67 -32.58
C PRO A 83 4.36 -7.72 -32.02
N GLU A 84 5.00 -6.98 -32.92
CA GLU A 84 6.03 -5.99 -32.57
C GLU A 84 5.45 -4.96 -31.59
N GLY A 85 5.92 -5.00 -30.34
CA GLY A 85 5.46 -4.11 -29.27
C GLY A 85 4.73 -4.80 -28.11
N GLU A 86 4.37 -6.08 -28.23
CA GLU A 86 3.66 -6.83 -27.17
C GLU A 86 4.48 -7.97 -26.55
N ALA A 87 5.74 -8.15 -26.98
CA ALA A 87 6.66 -9.04 -26.30
C ALA A 87 7.02 -8.46 -24.93
N PHE A 88 6.17 -8.73 -23.94
CA PHE A 88 6.47 -8.52 -22.54
C PHE A 88 7.54 -9.53 -22.15
N PHE A 89 8.80 -9.17 -22.34
CA PHE A 89 9.88 -9.79 -21.60
C PHE A 89 9.85 -9.17 -20.21
N PRO A 90 9.28 -9.85 -19.20
CA PRO A 90 9.37 -9.36 -17.84
C PRO A 90 10.84 -9.06 -17.55
N THR A 91 11.11 -7.86 -17.04
CA THR A 91 12.48 -7.45 -16.78
C THR A 91 13.15 -8.53 -15.93
N PRO A 92 14.36 -9.02 -16.31
CA PRO A 92 14.96 -10.24 -15.78
C PRO A 92 15.22 -10.22 -14.25
N LYS A 93 15.01 -9.06 -13.62
CA LYS A 93 15.23 -8.81 -12.20
C LYS A 93 14.15 -9.36 -11.27
N VAL A 94 12.99 -9.78 -11.76
CA VAL A 94 11.96 -10.39 -10.88
C VAL A 94 11.50 -11.74 -11.41
N THR A 95 11.76 -12.04 -12.69
CA THR A 95 11.50 -13.35 -13.27
C THR A 95 12.27 -14.45 -12.56
N PHE A 96 13.50 -14.14 -12.11
CA PHE A 96 14.31 -15.13 -11.40
C PHE A 96 13.65 -15.57 -10.09
N LEU A 97 12.74 -14.78 -9.50
CA LEU A 97 11.99 -15.18 -8.31
C LEU A 97 10.83 -16.11 -8.64
N ILE A 98 10.34 -16.09 -9.89
CA ILE A 98 9.28 -17.00 -10.36
C ILE A 98 9.83 -18.43 -10.47
N ASP A 99 11.12 -18.58 -10.80
CA ASP A 99 11.77 -19.89 -10.97
C ASP A 99 12.14 -20.57 -9.62
N GLU A 100 11.68 -20.04 -8.48
CA GLU A 100 11.94 -20.58 -7.14
C GLU A 100 13.42 -20.96 -6.89
N PRO A 101 14.35 -19.98 -7.03
CA PRO A 101 15.78 -20.24 -6.91
C PRO A 101 16.08 -20.72 -5.49
N LYS A 102 16.74 -21.87 -5.41
CA LYS A 102 17.22 -22.42 -4.15
C LYS A 102 18.45 -21.62 -3.69
N ASP A 103 18.61 -21.53 -2.38
CA ASP A 103 19.81 -20.98 -1.74
C ASP A 103 20.10 -19.51 -2.09
N LEU A 104 19.06 -18.69 -2.29
CA LEU A 104 19.23 -17.24 -2.38
C LEU A 104 19.81 -16.72 -1.07
N ILE A 105 20.96 -16.06 -1.11
CA ILE A 105 21.58 -15.47 0.08
C ILE A 105 21.35 -13.96 0.08
N CYS A 106 20.99 -13.40 1.24
CA CYS A 106 20.90 -11.96 1.38
C CYS A 106 22.27 -11.30 1.20
N GLN A 107 22.42 -10.41 0.21
CA GLN A 107 23.69 -9.71 -0.03
C GLN A 107 24.08 -8.70 1.06
N ILE A 108 23.16 -8.31 1.94
CA ILE A 108 23.45 -7.36 3.03
C ILE A 108 24.13 -8.07 4.20
N CYS A 109 23.52 -9.16 4.72
CA CYS A 109 24.08 -9.89 5.86
C CYS A 109 24.97 -11.07 5.46
N GLN A 110 24.85 -11.58 4.23
CA GLN A 110 25.60 -12.72 3.66
C GLN A 110 25.50 -14.04 4.43
N SER A 111 24.69 -14.08 5.49
CA SER A 111 24.56 -15.22 6.39
C SER A 111 23.22 -15.94 6.28
N VAL A 112 22.19 -15.28 5.75
CA VAL A 112 20.82 -15.79 5.76
C VAL A 112 20.35 -16.19 4.37
N ILE A 113 19.78 -17.40 4.29
CA ILE A 113 19.06 -17.89 3.12
C ILE A 113 17.67 -17.23 3.07
N LEU A 114 17.34 -16.64 1.93
CA LEU A 114 16.05 -16.05 1.62
C LEU A 114 15.09 -17.14 1.15
N ASP A 115 13.93 -17.22 1.80
CA ASP A 115 12.88 -18.17 1.45
C ASP A 115 11.57 -17.43 1.24
N MET A 116 10.92 -17.66 0.10
CA MET A 116 9.60 -17.10 -0.17
C MET A 116 8.59 -17.90 0.64
N ALA A 117 8.04 -17.30 1.69
CA ALA A 117 7.04 -17.97 2.51
C ALA A 117 5.86 -18.43 1.63
N SER A 118 5.51 -19.73 1.73
CA SER A 118 4.23 -20.23 1.22
C SER A 118 3.12 -19.56 2.03
N SER A 119 2.08 -19.07 1.35
CA SER A 119 0.99 -18.29 1.97
C SER A 119 0.05 -19.09 2.87
N GLU A 120 0.44 -20.32 3.24
CA GLU A 120 -0.37 -21.37 3.87
C GLU A 120 -0.83 -21.06 5.31
N CYS A 121 -0.71 -19.82 5.80
CA CYS A 121 -1.14 -19.45 7.17
C CYS A 121 -1.83 -18.08 7.29
N SER A 122 -2.40 -17.52 6.22
CA SER A 122 -2.78 -16.09 6.23
C SER A 122 -4.22 -15.73 6.61
N SER A 123 -5.15 -16.67 6.85
CA SER A 123 -6.57 -16.25 6.96
C SER A 123 -7.55 -17.05 7.83
N SER A 124 -7.14 -18.04 8.61
CA SER A 124 -8.00 -18.56 9.69
C SER A 124 -7.71 -17.80 10.99
N SER A 125 -8.58 -16.86 11.34
CA SER A 125 -8.59 -16.13 12.62
C SER A 125 -8.87 -17.02 13.85
N SER A 126 -8.61 -18.32 13.75
CA SER A 126 -8.78 -19.33 14.79
C SER A 126 -7.58 -20.28 14.90
N CYS A 127 -6.45 -19.97 14.26
CA CYS A 127 -5.28 -20.86 14.34
C CYS A 127 -4.49 -20.60 15.62
N SER A 128 -5.01 -21.08 16.76
CA SER A 128 -4.26 -21.17 18.03
C SER A 128 -3.06 -22.10 17.96
N ASP A 129 -2.96 -22.92 16.91
CA ASP A 129 -1.97 -23.98 16.76
C ASP A 129 -1.18 -23.90 15.43
N CYS A 130 -1.04 -22.70 14.85
CA CYS A 130 -0.16 -22.52 13.67
C CYS A 130 1.30 -22.43 14.11
N SER A 131 2.12 -23.40 13.71
CA SER A 131 3.56 -23.37 13.94
C SER A 131 4.28 -22.21 13.26
N ALA A 132 3.71 -21.64 12.18
CA ALA A 132 4.23 -20.46 11.50
C ALA A 132 3.94 -19.12 12.22
N CYS A 133 2.91 -19.08 13.08
CA CYS A 133 2.51 -17.89 13.84
C CYS A 133 3.10 -17.86 15.26
N ALA A 134 3.69 -18.96 15.73
CA ALA A 134 4.08 -19.18 17.13
C ALA A 134 5.39 -18.46 17.56
N SER A 135 5.90 -17.51 16.78
CA SER A 135 7.26 -16.97 16.98
C SER A 135 7.43 -15.98 18.12
N GLU A 136 6.39 -15.59 18.87
CA GLU A 136 6.56 -14.50 19.87
C GLU A 136 6.31 -14.83 21.35
N LYS A 137 5.98 -16.07 21.75
CA LYS A 137 5.81 -16.38 23.19
C LYS A 137 6.32 -17.76 23.59
N GLY A 138 7.64 -17.95 23.56
CA GLY A 138 8.29 -19.12 24.14
C GLY A 138 9.46 -18.71 25.01
N GLU A 139 9.26 -18.67 26.34
CA GLU A 139 10.33 -18.55 27.32
C GLU A 139 11.35 -19.69 27.15
N ASN A 140 12.62 -19.27 27.15
CA ASN A 140 13.82 -20.07 27.01
C ASN A 140 13.86 -21.30 27.94
N ARG A 141 13.87 -22.50 27.35
CA ARG A 141 14.61 -23.65 27.91
C ARG A 141 15.39 -24.39 26.83
N GLY A 142 16.63 -23.93 26.66
CA GLY A 142 17.82 -24.71 26.30
C GLY A 142 17.66 -25.83 25.27
N ARG A 143 17.88 -25.48 24.00
CA ARG A 143 18.52 -26.40 23.05
C ARG A 143 19.09 -25.58 21.91
N ASP A 144 20.42 -25.54 21.82
CA ASP A 144 21.21 -24.91 20.75
C ASP A 144 21.00 -25.66 19.44
N LYS A 145 19.79 -25.62 18.89
CA LYS A 145 19.57 -25.91 17.47
C LYS A 145 19.97 -24.66 16.74
N GLU A 146 21.10 -24.75 16.05
CA GLU A 146 21.52 -23.89 14.95
C GLU A 146 20.37 -23.85 13.92
N LYS A 147 19.38 -23.00 14.20
CA LYS A 147 18.32 -22.69 13.26
C LYS A 147 18.98 -21.83 12.20
N ASN A 148 19.21 -22.42 11.04
CA ASN A 148 19.39 -21.65 9.83
C ASN A 148 18.08 -20.88 9.60
N GLU A 149 17.98 -19.69 10.19
CA GLU A 149 16.80 -18.84 10.17
C GLU A 149 16.59 -18.33 8.76
N LYS A 150 15.73 -19.01 8.00
CA LYS A 150 15.24 -18.53 6.71
C LYS A 150 14.59 -17.17 6.90
N ALA A 151 15.01 -16.17 6.13
CA ALA A 151 14.38 -14.85 6.15
C ALA A 151 13.52 -14.61 4.92
N GLN A 152 12.49 -13.78 5.10
CA GLN A 152 11.62 -13.38 4.00
C GLN A 152 12.34 -12.38 3.08
N PRO A 153 12.37 -12.62 1.76
CA PRO A 153 12.87 -11.64 0.81
C PRO A 153 11.92 -10.45 0.73
N ALA A 154 12.49 -9.26 0.57
CA ALA A 154 11.75 -8.03 0.34
C ALA A 154 12.43 -7.20 -0.77
N ILE A 155 11.62 -6.41 -1.48
CA ILE A 155 12.02 -5.60 -2.62
C ILE A 155 11.78 -4.12 -2.35
N LEU A 156 12.72 -3.30 -2.83
CA LEU A 156 12.61 -1.85 -2.83
C LEU A 156 12.05 -1.32 -4.16
N PRO A 157 11.55 -0.07 -4.21
CA PRO A 157 11.10 0.56 -5.46
C PRO A 157 12.15 0.60 -6.57
N CYS A 158 13.44 0.49 -6.24
CA CYS A 158 14.50 0.41 -7.24
C CYS A 158 14.70 -0.98 -7.85
N GLY A 159 13.94 -1.98 -7.40
CA GLY A 159 14.03 -3.38 -7.84
C GLY A 159 15.14 -4.19 -7.18
N HIS A 160 15.85 -3.64 -6.18
CA HIS A 160 16.83 -4.42 -5.42
C HIS A 160 16.13 -5.21 -4.31
N VAL A 161 16.60 -6.43 -4.10
CA VAL A 161 16.04 -7.43 -3.18
C VAL A 161 17.04 -7.69 -2.05
N GLY A 162 16.54 -7.91 -0.84
CA GLY A 162 17.32 -8.28 0.34
C GLY A 162 16.43 -8.93 1.39
N CYS A 163 16.99 -9.32 2.54
CA CYS A 163 16.17 -9.79 3.66
C CYS A 163 15.34 -8.62 4.21
N TYR A 164 14.07 -8.85 4.58
CA TYR A 164 13.19 -7.80 5.08
C TYR A 164 13.81 -7.02 6.25
N ASN A 165 14.30 -7.73 7.27
CA ASN A 165 14.92 -7.12 8.46
C ASN A 165 16.13 -6.24 8.09
N CYS A 166 17.01 -6.76 7.23
CA CYS A 166 18.20 -6.06 6.75
C CYS A 166 17.84 -4.74 6.06
N LEU A 167 16.83 -4.77 5.19
CA LEU A 167 16.38 -3.58 4.46
C LEU A 167 15.67 -2.59 5.39
N THR A 168 14.82 -3.08 6.30
CA THR A 168 14.10 -2.25 7.27
C THR A 168 15.08 -1.54 8.19
N GLU A 169 15.99 -2.28 8.82
CA GLU A 169 17.05 -1.71 9.68
C GLU A 169 17.90 -0.70 8.92
N TRP A 170 18.37 -1.06 7.72
CA TRP A 170 19.15 -0.16 6.88
C TRP A 170 18.39 1.14 6.62
N LEU A 171 17.11 1.07 6.29
CA LEU A 171 16.27 2.22 5.97
C LEU A 171 15.84 3.07 7.17
N THR A 172 15.98 2.55 8.41
CA THR A 172 15.81 3.38 9.61
C THR A 172 16.95 4.39 9.75
N VAL A 173 18.18 3.97 9.44
CA VAL A 173 19.40 4.80 9.55
C VAL A 173 19.68 5.56 8.25
N HIS A 174 19.50 4.90 7.12
CA HIS A 174 19.81 5.41 5.79
C HIS A 174 18.52 5.70 5.02
N ARG A 175 18.57 6.66 4.11
CA ARG A 175 17.38 7.09 3.34
C ARG A 175 17.48 6.68 1.88
N ALA A 176 18.32 5.70 1.60
CA ALA A 176 18.71 5.30 0.26
C ALA A 176 18.93 3.78 0.19
N CYS A 177 18.71 3.23 -1.00
CA CYS A 177 18.97 1.82 -1.26
C CYS A 177 20.46 1.46 -1.01
N PRO A 178 20.76 0.36 -0.28
CA PRO A 178 22.15 -0.04 -0.02
C PRO A 178 22.92 -0.39 -1.29
N PHE A 179 22.24 -0.79 -2.36
CA PHE A 179 22.85 -1.25 -3.60
C PHE A 179 23.08 -0.13 -4.61
N CYS A 180 22.04 0.65 -4.94
CA CYS A 180 22.13 1.69 -5.97
C CYS A 180 22.08 3.13 -5.44
N ARG A 181 21.97 3.31 -4.11
CA ARG A 181 21.94 4.62 -3.45
C ARG A 181 20.80 5.56 -3.88
N LYS A 182 19.81 5.07 -4.63
CA LYS A 182 18.59 5.83 -4.95
C LYS A 182 17.83 6.15 -3.64
N VAL A 183 17.33 7.37 -3.51
CA VAL A 183 16.59 7.85 -2.33
C VAL A 183 15.26 7.09 -2.20
N MET A 184 14.98 6.55 -1.01
CA MET A 184 13.82 5.72 -0.69
C MET A 184 12.83 6.49 0.19
N ARG A 185 12.26 7.58 -0.35
CA ARG A 185 11.34 8.46 0.38
C ARG A 185 10.21 8.97 -0.49
N HIS A 186 9.04 9.14 0.13
CA HIS A 186 7.90 9.80 -0.47
C HIS A 186 8.15 11.31 -0.58
N LYS A 187 7.77 11.92 -1.71
CA LYS A 187 8.08 13.31 -2.04
C LYS A 187 7.43 14.32 -1.08
N ASP A 188 6.16 14.09 -0.73
CA ASP A 188 5.34 15.08 -0.03
C ASP A 188 5.38 14.86 1.49
N CYS A 189 5.28 13.61 1.98
CA CYS A 189 5.33 13.32 3.41
C CYS A 189 6.73 13.02 3.96
N ARG A 190 7.74 12.81 3.08
CA ARG A 190 9.14 12.51 3.44
C ARG A 190 9.37 11.26 4.29
N HIS A 191 8.34 10.45 4.52
CA HIS A 191 8.46 9.13 5.13
C HIS A 191 9.33 8.23 4.26
N THR A 192 10.10 7.36 4.92
CA THR A 192 10.91 6.35 4.25
C THR A 192 9.98 5.28 3.66
N VAL A 193 10.30 4.79 2.47
CA VAL A 193 9.53 3.72 1.84
C VAL A 193 9.73 2.41 2.62
N GLU A 194 8.65 1.68 2.84
CA GLU A 194 8.70 0.35 3.46
C GLU A 194 9.11 -0.71 2.43
N PRO A 195 10.10 -1.59 2.73
CA PRO A 195 10.41 -2.73 1.88
C PRO A 195 9.20 -3.63 1.72
N ARG A 196 8.85 -4.01 0.48
CA ARG A 196 7.70 -4.89 0.25
C ARG A 196 8.15 -6.34 0.30
N VAL A 197 7.58 -7.11 1.23
CA VAL A 197 7.83 -8.56 1.32
C VAL A 197 7.37 -9.24 0.03
N ILE A 198 8.20 -10.14 -0.49
CA ILE A 198 7.86 -11.01 -1.63
C ILE A 198 7.43 -12.37 -1.08
N THR A 199 6.22 -12.77 -1.46
CA THR A 199 5.68 -14.12 -1.25
C THR A 199 5.31 -14.72 -2.60
N HIS A 200 5.06 -16.03 -2.61
CA HIS A 200 4.62 -16.72 -3.81
C HIS A 200 3.41 -16.07 -4.50
N ASP A 201 2.44 -15.63 -3.70
CA ASP A 201 1.21 -15.02 -4.21
C ASP A 201 1.38 -13.56 -4.64
N THR A 202 2.35 -12.86 -4.05
CA THR A 202 2.49 -11.41 -4.24
C THR A 202 3.51 -11.05 -5.31
N VAL A 203 4.36 -11.97 -5.76
CA VAL A 203 5.38 -11.72 -6.79
C VAL A 203 4.79 -11.14 -8.08
N HIS A 204 3.60 -11.61 -8.48
CA HIS A 204 2.89 -11.14 -9.68
C HIS A 204 2.14 -9.80 -9.47
N ALA A 205 1.92 -9.41 -8.21
CA ALA A 205 1.23 -8.18 -7.83
C ALA A 205 2.20 -7.10 -7.34
N LEU A 206 3.50 -7.26 -7.56
CA LEU A 206 4.50 -6.26 -7.22
C LEU A 206 4.29 -5.00 -8.09
N PRO A 207 4.43 -3.79 -7.52
CA PRO A 207 4.30 -2.58 -8.30
C PRO A 207 5.49 -2.50 -9.26
N ARG A 208 5.29 -1.85 -10.41
CA ARG A 208 6.38 -1.59 -11.35
C ARG A 208 7.56 -0.93 -10.63
N THR A 209 8.75 -1.49 -10.78
CA THR A 209 9.93 -0.89 -10.17
C THR A 209 10.32 0.39 -10.92
N THR A 210 11.09 1.27 -10.30
CA THR A 210 11.60 2.48 -10.96
C THR A 210 12.55 2.18 -12.13
N ALA A 211 13.08 0.95 -12.24
CA ALA A 211 13.81 0.51 -13.43
C ALA A 211 12.85 0.18 -14.60
N GLU A 212 11.61 -0.20 -14.28
CA GLU A 212 10.51 -0.47 -15.23
C GLU A 212 9.62 0.76 -15.48
N GLY A 213 10.09 1.96 -15.12
CA GLY A 213 9.34 3.21 -15.26
C GLY A 213 8.30 3.45 -14.15
N GLY A 214 8.28 2.64 -13.10
CA GLY A 214 7.52 2.92 -11.89
C GLY A 214 8.04 4.16 -11.14
N THR A 215 7.23 4.68 -10.22
CA THR A 215 7.59 5.84 -9.39
C THR A 215 7.28 5.55 -7.92
N ILE A 216 8.04 6.18 -7.01
CA ILE A 216 7.69 6.19 -5.59
C ILE A 216 6.56 7.19 -5.41
N GLY A 217 5.47 6.78 -4.76
CA GLY A 217 4.32 7.63 -4.57
C GLY A 217 4.64 8.92 -3.80
N HIS A 218 3.82 9.95 -4.02
CA HIS A 218 3.97 11.24 -3.37
C HIS A 218 3.83 11.16 -1.85
N LYS A 219 2.94 10.28 -1.37
CA LYS A 219 2.66 10.05 0.05
C LYS A 219 2.70 8.56 0.35
N CYS A 220 3.12 8.20 1.56
CA CYS A 220 3.00 6.84 2.08
C CYS A 220 1.54 6.46 2.27
N ARG A 221 1.28 5.16 2.47
CA ARG A 221 -0.07 4.63 2.65
C ARG A 221 -0.81 5.32 3.79
N GLU A 222 -0.17 5.47 4.95
CA GLU A 222 -0.75 6.07 6.15
C GLU A 222 -1.15 7.52 5.89
N CYS A 223 -0.26 8.33 5.30
CA CYS A 223 -0.58 9.72 4.97
C CYS A 223 -1.69 9.83 3.91
N ARG A 224 -1.78 8.89 2.95
CA ARG A 224 -2.91 8.87 2.01
C ARG A 224 -4.22 8.53 2.70
N VAL A 225 -4.20 7.62 3.68
CA VAL A 225 -5.37 7.30 4.52
C VAL A 225 -5.81 8.55 5.27
N GLU A 226 -4.89 9.21 5.97
CA GLU A 226 -5.18 10.41 6.76
C GLU A 226 -5.74 11.54 5.90
N ASP A 227 -5.13 11.82 4.74
CA ASP A 227 -5.64 12.80 3.78
C ASP A 227 -7.07 12.47 3.32
N SER A 228 -7.32 11.20 3.00
CA SER A 228 -8.61 10.75 2.48
C SER A 228 -9.68 10.85 3.56
N GLN A 229 -9.33 10.49 4.80
CA GLN A 229 -10.21 10.65 5.96
C GLN A 229 -10.48 12.12 6.25
N ALA A 230 -9.46 13.00 6.20
CA ALA A 230 -9.63 14.43 6.39
C ALA A 230 -10.53 15.06 5.32
N LYS A 231 -10.31 14.73 4.04
CA LYS A 231 -11.18 15.17 2.93
C LYS A 231 -12.62 14.71 3.12
N ALA A 232 -12.81 13.45 3.49
CA ALA A 232 -14.14 12.93 3.76
C ALA A 232 -14.81 13.67 4.92
N LEU A 233 -14.12 13.87 6.05
CA LEU A 233 -14.67 14.62 7.18
C LEU A 233 -15.11 16.03 6.76
N ASN A 234 -14.30 16.75 5.98
CA ASN A 234 -14.67 18.06 5.46
C ASN A 234 -15.93 17.99 4.58
N THR A 235 -16.01 17.03 3.65
CA THR A 235 -17.21 16.82 2.83
C THR A 235 -18.44 16.49 3.66
N TRP A 236 -18.30 15.67 4.70
CA TRP A 236 -19.39 15.34 5.62
C TRP A 236 -19.84 16.56 6.44
N GLU A 237 -18.93 17.43 6.85
CA GLU A 237 -19.24 18.69 7.54
C GLU A 237 -20.03 19.64 6.63
N GLU A 238 -19.58 19.84 5.40
CA GLU A 238 -20.27 20.66 4.38
C GLU A 238 -21.69 20.15 4.11
N LEU A 239 -21.86 18.85 3.85
CA LEU A 239 -23.17 18.24 3.62
C LEU A 239 -24.08 18.35 4.84
N ALA A 240 -23.53 18.21 6.05
CA ALA A 240 -24.30 18.40 7.28
C ALA A 240 -24.77 19.85 7.44
N GLU A 241 -23.95 20.83 7.08
CA GLU A 241 -24.33 22.24 7.09
C GLU A 241 -25.42 22.56 6.07
N ASP A 242 -25.31 22.03 4.85
CA ASP A 242 -26.32 22.18 3.81
C ASP A 242 -27.65 21.55 4.22
N LEU A 243 -27.62 20.36 4.79
CA LEU A 243 -28.82 19.72 5.34
C LEU A 243 -29.46 20.57 6.46
N ARG A 244 -28.66 21.12 7.38
CA ARG A 244 -29.17 22.03 8.43
C ARG A 244 -29.77 23.29 7.81
N ARG A 245 -29.17 23.85 6.76
CA ARG A 245 -29.66 25.04 6.04
C ARG A 245 -31.01 24.75 5.35
N ALA A 246 -31.09 23.64 4.63
CA ALA A 246 -32.31 23.21 3.95
C ALA A 246 -33.47 22.98 4.94
N ARG A 247 -33.20 22.37 6.10
CA ARG A 247 -34.20 22.21 7.17
C ARG A 247 -34.74 23.54 7.70
N ARG A 248 -33.87 24.55 7.89
CA ARG A 248 -34.32 25.89 8.30
C ARG A 248 -35.20 26.53 7.23
N GLN A 249 -34.78 26.49 5.97
CA GLN A 249 -35.54 27.08 4.86
C GLN A 249 -36.90 26.40 4.66
N ALA A 250 -36.97 25.07 4.74
CA ALA A 250 -38.24 24.34 4.66
C ALA A 250 -39.20 24.74 5.79
N LYS A 251 -38.70 24.93 7.00
CA LYS A 251 -39.49 25.36 8.16
C LYS A 251 -39.98 26.81 8.04
N GLU A 252 -39.13 27.72 7.55
CA GLU A 252 -39.45 29.14 7.45
C GLU A 252 -40.39 29.46 6.28
N ARG A 253 -40.18 28.84 5.11
CA ARG A 253 -40.89 29.18 3.88
C ARG A 253 -42.11 28.29 3.61
N GLY A 254 -42.05 27.01 3.99
CA GLY A 254 -43.10 26.04 3.68
C GLY A 254 -43.38 25.83 2.18
N THR A 255 -42.48 26.26 1.29
CA THR A 255 -42.66 26.13 -0.17
C THR A 255 -42.27 24.74 -0.67
N GLU A 256 -42.87 24.31 -1.78
CA GLU A 256 -42.53 23.04 -2.45
C GLU A 256 -41.05 23.00 -2.85
N GLU A 257 -40.51 24.13 -3.30
CA GLU A 257 -39.09 24.28 -3.63
C GLU A 257 -38.19 24.01 -2.41
N ALA A 258 -38.54 24.54 -1.23
CA ALA A 258 -37.77 24.32 -0.02
C ALA A 258 -37.87 22.86 0.46
N ALA A 259 -39.02 22.20 0.28
CA ALA A 259 -39.19 20.78 0.57
C ALA A 259 -38.36 19.89 -0.38
N LYS A 260 -38.27 20.26 -1.66
CA LYS A 260 -37.41 19.59 -2.64
C LYS A 260 -35.93 19.73 -2.27
N ALA A 261 -35.48 20.95 -1.96
CA ALA A 261 -34.10 21.21 -1.54
C ALA A 261 -33.71 20.41 -0.29
N LEU A 262 -34.64 20.23 0.67
CA LEU A 262 -34.42 19.36 1.83
C LEU A 262 -34.21 17.89 1.42
N LYS A 263 -35.07 17.34 0.55
CA LYS A 263 -34.92 15.96 0.06
C LYS A 263 -33.61 15.75 -0.68
N ASP A 264 -33.22 16.73 -1.50
CA ASP A 264 -31.97 16.68 -2.25
C ASP A 264 -30.76 16.70 -1.29
N ALA A 265 -30.78 17.53 -0.25
CA ALA A 265 -29.74 17.58 0.77
C ALA A 265 -29.69 16.29 1.62
N GLU A 266 -30.83 15.69 1.96
CA GLU A 266 -30.87 14.39 2.67
C GLU A 266 -30.28 13.28 1.81
N LYS A 267 -30.66 13.20 0.53
CA LYS A 267 -30.08 12.25 -0.41
C LYS A 267 -28.58 12.45 -0.57
N ALA A 268 -28.11 13.69 -0.69
CA ALA A 268 -26.68 14.00 -0.79
C ALA A 268 -25.92 13.52 0.46
N PHE A 269 -26.46 13.77 1.65
CA PHE A 269 -25.88 13.32 2.92
C PHE A 269 -25.86 11.79 3.05
N GLU A 270 -26.91 11.08 2.61
CA GLU A 270 -26.98 9.62 2.65
C GLU A 270 -26.03 8.94 1.65
N THR A 271 -25.84 9.54 0.47
CA THR A 271 -24.95 9.01 -0.57
C THR A 271 -23.47 9.32 -0.32
N ALA A 272 -23.15 10.15 0.67
CA ALA A 272 -21.78 10.44 1.03
C ALA A 272 -21.03 9.14 1.40
N PRO A 273 -19.79 8.94 0.90
CA PRO A 273 -19.04 7.72 1.18
C PRO A 273 -18.89 7.57 2.70
N SER A 274 -19.45 6.47 3.22
CA SER A 274 -19.36 6.19 4.65
C SER A 274 -17.90 6.01 5.04
N ARG A 275 -17.58 6.34 6.30
CA ARG A 275 -16.25 6.12 6.87
C ARG A 275 -15.76 4.68 6.65
N ALA A 276 -16.66 3.71 6.68
CA ALA A 276 -16.37 2.30 6.43
C ALA A 276 -16.01 1.97 4.96
N MET A 277 -16.46 2.75 3.99
CA MET A 277 -16.08 2.57 2.58
C MET A 277 -14.67 3.10 2.29
N LEU A 278 -14.25 4.18 2.94
CA LEU A 278 -12.91 4.75 2.75
C LEU A 278 -11.81 3.79 3.18
N ASP A 279 -12.00 3.06 4.27
CA ASP A 279 -11.03 2.05 4.75
C ASP A 279 -10.86 0.88 3.76
N LYS A 280 -11.87 0.58 2.92
CA LYS A 280 -11.77 -0.50 1.92
C LYS A 280 -11.01 -0.08 0.68
N VAL A 281 -11.20 1.16 0.20
CA VAL A 281 -10.59 1.65 -1.05
C VAL A 281 -9.06 1.73 -0.94
N ILE A 282 -8.54 2.01 0.25
CA ILE A 282 -7.09 2.22 0.45
C ILE A 282 -6.29 0.91 0.45
N ARG A 283 -6.94 -0.26 0.48
CA ARG A 283 -6.25 -1.56 0.44
C ARG A 283 -5.75 -1.96 -0.96
N VAL A 284 -6.25 -1.32 -2.03
CA VAL A 284 -5.98 -1.76 -3.42
C VAL A 284 -4.88 -0.94 -4.09
N ASP A 285 -4.32 0.07 -3.41
CA ASP A 285 -3.29 0.91 -4.01
C ASP A 285 -1.97 0.13 -4.12
N ALA A 286 -1.69 -0.33 -5.34
CA ALA A 286 -0.48 -1.08 -5.68
C ALA A 286 0.71 -0.14 -5.99
N SER A 287 0.74 1.09 -5.47
CA SER A 287 1.90 1.98 -5.62
C SER A 287 2.92 1.81 -4.49
N TRP A 288 4.17 2.19 -4.77
CA TRP A 288 5.26 2.24 -3.80
C TRP A 288 5.12 3.39 -2.80
#